data_AF-A0A9D4EJE3-F1
#
_entry.id   AF-A0A9D4EJE3-F1
#
_cell.length_a   1.000
_cell.length_b   1.000
_cell.length_c   1.000
_cell.angle_alpha   90.00
_cell.angle_beta   90.00
_cell.angle_gamma   90.00
#
_symmetry.space_group_name_H-M   'P 1'
#
loop_
_entity.id
_entity.type
_entity.pdbx_description
1 polymer ?
#
loop_
_entity_poly.entity_id
_entity_poly.type
_entity_poly.pdbx_seq_one_letter_code
_entity_poly.pdbx_strand_id
1 'polypeptide(L)'
;MNSNKIRRKHTWKKKKQIKYFTHFKLKNPTENSKTQNKWQVLFGEHELNWKHIFTMPYKATVESTLRNFQYKYIHRIIATNKYLFKCKLSNSNLCDFCSENIETIEHLFWECKHIQPIWNQLASFLEQQQLNVKLSFLNITNL
;
A
#
# COMPACT_ATOMS: atom_id res chain seq x y z
N MET A 1 -7.50 26.99 -30.13
CA MET A 1 -8.26 26.23 -29.10
C MET A 1 -7.62 24.86 -28.86
N ASN A 2 -7.50 24.43 -27.59
CA ASN A 2 -7.66 23.04 -27.12
C ASN A 2 -6.51 22.02 -26.90
N SER A 3 -5.21 22.34 -26.93
CA SER A 3 -4.19 21.35 -26.47
C SER A 3 -4.34 20.97 -24.99
N ASN A 4 -4.55 21.97 -24.11
CA ASN A 4 -4.77 21.76 -22.68
C ASN A 4 -6.12 21.07 -22.35
N LYS A 5 -7.16 21.30 -23.16
CA LYS A 5 -8.50 20.71 -22.96
C LYS A 5 -8.53 19.24 -23.41
N ILE A 6 -7.80 18.89 -24.46
CA ILE A 6 -7.62 17.50 -24.92
C ILE A 6 -6.78 16.71 -23.92
N ARG A 7 -5.65 17.27 -23.44
CA ARG A 7 -4.81 16.66 -22.39
C ARG A 7 -5.60 16.41 -21.10
N ARG A 8 -6.42 17.38 -20.66
CA ARG A 8 -7.30 17.24 -19.49
C ARG A 8 -8.39 16.18 -19.69
N LYS A 9 -9.00 16.09 -20.87
CA LYS A 9 -9.99 15.04 -21.19
C LYS A 9 -9.35 13.64 -21.21
N HIS A 10 -8.14 13.51 -21.76
CA HIS A 10 -7.39 12.25 -21.79
C HIS A 10 -6.98 11.79 -20.40
N THR A 11 -6.45 12.70 -19.56
CA THR A 11 -6.07 12.37 -18.18
C THR A 11 -7.29 12.00 -17.33
N TRP A 12 -8.44 12.65 -17.55
CA TRP A 12 -9.69 12.32 -16.86
C TRP A 12 -10.24 10.94 -17.24
N LYS A 13 -10.27 10.60 -18.54
CA LYS A 13 -10.64 9.26 -19.01
C LYS A 13 -9.71 8.17 -18.47
N LYS A 14 -8.40 8.41 -18.46
CA LYS A 14 -7.39 7.47 -17.93
C LYS A 14 -7.54 7.26 -16.41
N LYS A 15 -7.77 8.35 -15.65
CA LYS A 15 -8.07 8.28 -14.21
C LYS A 15 -9.35 7.53 -13.92
N LYS A 16 -10.41 7.76 -14.71
CA LYS A 16 -11.70 7.06 -14.60
C LYS A 16 -11.51 5.56 -14.84
N GLN A 17 -10.85 5.17 -15.93
CA GLN A 17 -10.62 3.77 -16.29
C GLN A 17 -9.77 3.01 -15.25
N ILE A 18 -8.69 3.62 -14.74
CA ILE A 18 -7.89 3.04 -13.65
C ILE A 18 -8.75 2.83 -12.41
N LYS A 19 -9.57 3.81 -12.02
CA LYS A 19 -10.47 3.70 -10.87
C LYS A 19 -11.46 2.54 -11.01
N TYR A 20 -12.07 2.34 -12.17
CA TYR A 20 -12.95 1.21 -12.44
C TYR A 20 -12.21 -0.13 -12.44
N PHE A 21 -11.03 -0.19 -13.04
CA PHE A 21 -10.23 -1.42 -13.08
C PHE A 21 -9.76 -1.84 -11.68
N THR A 22 -9.29 -0.89 -10.87
CA THR A 22 -8.96 -1.17 -9.47
C THR A 22 -10.20 -1.65 -8.73
N HIS A 23 -11.36 -1.00 -8.90
CA HIS A 23 -12.62 -1.44 -8.28
C HIS A 23 -13.11 -2.81 -8.80
N PHE A 24 -12.84 -3.19 -10.04
CA PHE A 24 -13.22 -4.52 -10.53
C PHE A 24 -12.32 -5.62 -9.94
N LYS A 25 -11.01 -5.38 -9.94
CA LYS A 25 -10.00 -6.32 -9.40
C LYS A 25 -10.09 -6.49 -7.90
N LEU A 26 -10.37 -5.41 -7.21
CA LEU A 26 -10.64 -5.46 -5.80
C LEU A 26 -11.90 -6.35 -5.59
N LYS A 27 -13.01 -6.14 -6.33
CA LYS A 27 -14.28 -6.89 -6.12
C LYS A 27 -14.14 -8.38 -6.46
N ASN A 28 -13.20 -8.71 -7.33
CA ASN A 28 -12.86 -10.07 -7.75
C ASN A 28 -11.36 -10.28 -7.58
N PRO A 29 -10.88 -10.45 -6.34
CA PRO A 29 -9.46 -10.55 -6.07
C PRO A 29 -8.90 -11.81 -6.71
N THR A 30 -7.97 -11.63 -7.66
CA THR A 30 -7.20 -12.74 -8.24
C THR A 30 -5.99 -13.01 -7.36
N GLU A 31 -5.86 -14.26 -6.91
CA GLU A 31 -4.66 -14.72 -6.21
C GLU A 31 -3.42 -14.54 -7.09
N ASN A 32 -2.38 -13.92 -6.52
CA ASN A 32 -1.09 -13.78 -7.18
C ASN A 32 -0.03 -14.43 -6.30
N SER A 33 0.29 -15.70 -6.61
CA SER A 33 1.23 -16.52 -5.86
C SER A 33 2.59 -15.83 -5.64
N LYS A 34 3.09 -15.06 -6.61
CA LYS A 34 4.37 -14.35 -6.46
C LYS A 34 4.32 -13.27 -5.38
N THR A 35 3.19 -12.58 -5.24
CA THR A 35 3.04 -11.54 -4.20
C THR A 35 2.83 -12.17 -2.84
N GLN A 36 2.01 -13.22 -2.79
CA GLN A 36 1.76 -13.99 -1.57
C GLN A 36 3.07 -14.57 -1.03
N ASN A 37 3.89 -15.18 -1.89
CA ASN A 37 5.20 -15.72 -1.51
C ASN A 37 6.14 -14.64 -0.95
N LYS A 38 6.13 -13.42 -1.51
CA LYS A 38 6.97 -12.33 -0.99
C LYS A 38 6.58 -11.92 0.42
N TRP A 39 5.28 -11.84 0.69
CA TRP A 39 4.79 -11.57 2.03
C TRP A 39 5.05 -12.75 2.97
N GLN A 40 4.87 -14.00 2.51
CA GLN A 40 5.15 -15.19 3.30
C GLN A 40 6.61 -15.24 3.75
N VAL A 41 7.56 -14.88 2.89
CA VAL A 41 8.98 -14.78 3.26
C VAL A 41 9.22 -13.77 4.38
N LEU A 42 8.48 -12.65 4.40
CA LEU A 42 8.59 -11.63 5.46
C LEU A 42 7.93 -12.05 6.76
N PHE A 43 6.85 -12.83 6.68
CA PHE A 43 6.05 -13.27 7.83
C PHE A 43 6.41 -14.69 8.30
N GLY A 44 7.40 -15.35 7.68
CA GLY A 44 7.89 -16.66 8.08
C GLY A 44 6.81 -17.73 8.06
N GLU A 45 6.63 -18.43 9.19
CA GLU A 45 5.68 -19.54 9.34
C GLU A 45 4.25 -19.10 9.65
N HIS A 46 3.98 -17.79 9.76
CA HIS A 46 2.63 -17.31 10.03
C HIS A 46 1.67 -17.62 8.86
N GLU A 47 0.57 -18.32 9.16
CA GLU A 47 -0.47 -18.60 8.17
C GLU A 47 -1.27 -17.32 7.86
N LEU A 48 -1.31 -16.96 6.57
CA LEU A 48 -1.98 -15.75 6.10
C LEU A 48 -3.29 -16.10 5.41
N ASN A 49 -4.40 -15.57 5.92
CA ASN A 49 -5.70 -15.71 5.27
C ASN A 49 -5.82 -14.78 4.07
N TRP A 50 -5.29 -15.21 2.93
CA TRP A 50 -5.24 -14.42 1.70
C TRP A 50 -6.60 -13.96 1.20
N LYS A 51 -7.62 -14.80 1.35
CA LYS A 51 -9.00 -14.44 0.98
C LYS A 51 -9.51 -13.29 1.84
N HIS A 52 -9.20 -13.30 3.13
CA HIS A 52 -9.51 -12.18 4.01
C HIS A 52 -8.74 -10.93 3.61
N ILE A 53 -7.40 -11.02 3.55
CA ILE A 53 -6.49 -9.91 3.22
C ILE A 53 -6.92 -9.20 1.92
N PHE A 54 -7.19 -9.94 0.85
CA PHE A 54 -7.58 -9.31 -0.42
C PHE A 54 -8.99 -8.69 -0.42
N THR A 55 -9.89 -9.12 0.47
CA THR A 55 -11.26 -8.58 0.54
C THR A 55 -11.39 -7.42 1.53
N MET A 56 -10.49 -7.33 2.52
CA MET A 56 -10.53 -6.32 3.58
C MET A 56 -10.55 -4.86 3.10
N PRO A 57 -9.82 -4.45 2.04
CA PRO A 57 -9.88 -3.07 1.56
C PRO A 57 -11.29 -2.57 1.24
N TYR A 58 -12.22 -3.44 0.80
CA TYR A 58 -13.63 -3.02 0.64
C TYR A 58 -14.38 -2.83 1.92
N LYS A 59 -14.14 -3.73 2.87
CA LYS A 59 -14.88 -3.79 4.12
C LYS A 59 -14.47 -2.64 5.02
N ALA A 60 -13.19 -2.27 4.98
CA ALA A 60 -12.62 -1.23 5.83
C ALA A 60 -13.14 0.19 5.52
N THR A 61 -13.40 0.52 4.24
CA THR A 61 -13.83 1.88 3.86
C THR A 61 -14.58 1.88 2.55
N VAL A 62 -15.49 2.84 2.35
CA VAL A 62 -16.14 3.12 1.05
C VAL A 62 -15.30 4.02 0.14
N GLU A 63 -14.30 4.69 0.71
CA GLU A 63 -13.50 5.69 0.01
C GLU A 63 -12.56 5.02 -1.01
N SER A 64 -12.65 5.49 -2.25
CA SER A 64 -12.01 4.83 -3.38
C SER A 64 -10.49 5.00 -3.45
N THR A 65 -9.97 6.09 -2.89
CA THR A 65 -8.54 6.43 -2.87
C THR A 65 -7.80 5.54 -1.90
N LEU A 66 -8.33 5.35 -0.69
CA LEU A 66 -7.88 4.44 0.35
C LEU A 66 -7.96 3.00 -0.14
N ARG A 67 -9.09 2.59 -0.75
CA ARG A 67 -9.19 1.26 -1.40
C ARG A 67 -8.08 1.03 -2.43
N ASN A 68 -7.80 2.01 -3.28
CA ASN A 68 -6.75 1.90 -4.29
C ASN A 68 -5.35 1.87 -3.66
N PHE A 69 -5.12 2.65 -2.60
CA PHE A 69 -3.88 2.59 -1.84
C PHE A 69 -3.67 1.21 -1.22
N GLN A 70 -4.67 0.70 -0.50
CA GLN A 70 -4.65 -0.63 0.13
C GLN A 70 -4.43 -1.74 -0.91
N TYR A 71 -5.12 -1.67 -2.05
CA TYR A 71 -4.87 -2.58 -3.18
C TYR A 71 -3.41 -2.58 -3.59
N LYS A 72 -2.83 -1.40 -3.82
CA LYS A 72 -1.43 -1.28 -4.26
C LYS A 72 -0.45 -1.78 -3.21
N TYR A 73 -0.73 -1.52 -1.95
CA TYR A 73 0.06 -1.96 -0.81
C TYR A 73 0.09 -3.49 -0.73
N ILE A 74 -1.09 -4.13 -0.62
CA ILE A 74 -1.24 -5.59 -0.53
C ILE A 74 -0.64 -6.28 -1.75
N HIS A 75 -0.84 -5.73 -2.95
CA HIS A 75 -0.29 -6.30 -4.17
C HIS A 75 1.19 -5.96 -4.41
N ARG A 76 1.84 -5.21 -3.51
CA ARG A 76 3.24 -4.77 -3.60
C ARG A 76 3.57 -4.05 -4.92
N ILE A 77 2.65 -3.23 -5.40
CA ILE A 77 2.79 -2.42 -6.64
C ILE A 77 2.90 -0.92 -6.36
N ILE A 78 3.18 -0.53 -5.11
CA ILE A 78 3.57 0.84 -4.78
C ILE A 78 4.94 1.11 -5.42
N ALA A 79 5.06 2.24 -6.10
CA ALA A 79 6.29 2.66 -6.77
C ALA A 79 7.26 3.24 -5.74
N THR A 80 8.00 2.39 -5.04
CA THR A 80 9.05 2.81 -4.12
C THR A 80 10.34 3.18 -4.87
N ASN A 81 11.24 3.95 -4.25
CA ASN A 81 12.52 4.31 -4.88
C ASN A 81 13.37 3.09 -5.22
N LYS A 82 13.32 2.00 -4.44
CA LYS A 82 13.94 0.72 -4.84
C LYS A 82 13.43 0.22 -6.19
N TYR A 83 12.12 0.28 -6.43
CA TYR A 83 11.52 -0.15 -7.68
C TYR A 83 11.86 0.81 -8.82
N LEU A 84 11.72 2.12 -8.60
CA LEU A 84 12.00 3.15 -9.59
C LEU A 84 13.47 3.15 -10.03
N PHE A 85 14.40 2.97 -9.10
CA PHE A 85 15.82 2.82 -9.38
C PHE A 85 16.10 1.59 -10.24
N LYS A 86 15.50 0.43 -9.91
CA LYS A 86 15.60 -0.79 -10.73
C LYS A 86 15.08 -0.58 -12.15
N CYS A 87 14.05 0.24 -12.31
CA CYS A 87 13.48 0.61 -13.61
C CYS A 87 14.25 1.73 -14.34
N LYS A 88 15.34 2.26 -13.76
CA LYS A 88 16.09 3.42 -14.28
C LYS A 88 15.23 4.68 -14.43
N LEU A 89 14.24 4.83 -13.55
CA LEU A 89 13.34 6.00 -13.47
C LEU A 89 13.68 6.94 -12.32
N SER A 90 14.54 6.50 -11.39
CA SER A 90 15.12 7.32 -10.33
C SER A 90 16.63 7.12 -10.29
N ASN A 91 17.36 8.16 -9.89
CA ASN A 91 18.82 8.13 -9.73
C ASN A 91 19.26 7.59 -8.36
N SER A 92 18.32 7.42 -7.42
CA SER A 92 18.58 6.90 -6.08
C SER A 92 17.51 5.87 -5.69
N ASN A 93 17.92 4.87 -4.90
CA ASN A 93 17.02 3.91 -4.27
C ASN A 93 16.74 4.25 -2.79
N LEU A 94 17.33 5.33 -2.27
CA LEU A 94 17.16 5.74 -0.87
C LEU A 94 15.76 6.30 -0.62
N CYS A 95 15.31 6.18 0.62
CA CYS A 95 14.05 6.71 1.11
C CYS A 95 14.05 8.24 1.07
N ASP A 96 13.00 8.83 0.48
CA ASP A 96 12.89 10.29 0.38
C ASP A 96 12.71 10.95 1.75
N PHE A 97 12.25 10.20 2.76
CA PHE A 97 12.05 10.72 4.11
C PHE A 97 13.33 10.73 4.94
N CYS A 98 14.00 9.58 5.05
CA CYS A 98 15.18 9.46 5.92
C CYS A 98 16.51 9.64 5.20
N SER A 99 16.56 9.48 3.87
CA SER A 99 17.79 9.49 3.06
C SER A 99 18.89 8.51 3.51
N GLU A 100 18.58 7.55 4.38
CA GLU A 100 19.55 6.66 5.02
C GLU A 100 19.42 5.21 4.54
N ASN A 101 18.17 4.75 4.33
CA ASN A 101 17.88 3.36 3.99
C ASN A 101 17.25 3.26 2.61
N ILE A 102 17.36 2.09 1.98
CA ILE A 102 16.68 1.78 0.71
C ILE A 102 15.16 1.85 0.92
N GLU A 103 14.46 2.55 0.03
CA GLU A 103 13.00 2.67 0.11
C GLU A 103 12.30 1.40 -0.40
N THR A 104 12.01 0.50 0.54
CA THR A 104 11.11 -0.64 0.34
C THR A 104 9.70 -0.30 0.85
N ILE A 105 8.74 -1.20 0.64
CA ILE A 105 7.39 -1.04 1.22
C ILE A 105 7.46 -1.15 2.75
N GLU A 106 8.27 -2.08 3.25
CA GLU A 106 8.53 -2.28 4.67
C GLU A 106 9.12 -1.01 5.29
N HIS A 107 10.15 -0.45 4.66
CA HIS A 107 10.79 0.75 5.15
C HIS A 107 9.84 1.94 5.15
N LEU A 108 9.20 2.21 4.00
CA LEU A 108 8.36 3.37 3.79
C LEU A 108 7.16 3.42 4.76
N PHE A 109 6.56 2.27 5.06
CA PHE A 109 5.32 2.22 5.86
C PHE A 109 5.51 1.69 7.28
N TRP A 110 6.66 1.09 7.62
CA TRP A 110 6.86 0.48 8.92
C TRP A 110 8.21 0.75 9.57
N GLU A 111 9.34 0.74 8.86
CA GLU A 111 10.66 0.79 9.52
C GLU A 111 11.25 2.21 9.58
N CYS A 112 10.77 3.13 8.73
CA CYS A 112 11.31 4.48 8.67
C CYS A 112 11.15 5.20 10.02
N LYS A 113 12.21 5.87 10.48
CA LYS A 113 12.18 6.69 11.71
C LYS A 113 11.10 7.78 11.67
N HIS A 114 10.74 8.26 10.48
CA HIS A 114 9.73 9.29 10.30
C HIS A 114 8.28 8.76 10.34
N ILE A 115 8.04 7.46 10.13
CA ILE A 115 6.70 6.86 10.28
C ILE A 115 6.43 6.41 11.73
N GLN A 116 7.46 6.15 12.54
CA GLN A 116 7.29 5.71 13.94
C GLN A 116 6.43 6.64 14.79
N PRO A 117 6.58 7.99 14.74
CA PRO A 117 5.75 8.87 15.54
C PRO A 117 4.25 8.72 15.25
N ILE A 118 3.89 8.46 13.98
CA ILE A 118 2.50 8.25 13.58
C ILE A 118 1.95 6.96 14.17
N TRP A 119 2.73 5.86 14.10
CA TRP A 119 2.34 4.59 14.72
C TRP A 119 2.20 4.69 16.24
N ASN A 120 3.11 5.41 16.90
CA ASN A 120 3.06 5.63 18.34
C ASN A 120 1.81 6.44 18.75
N GLN A 121 1.51 7.51 18.01
CA GLN A 121 0.29 8.31 18.25
C GLN A 121 -0.98 7.47 18.06
N LEU A 122 -1.02 6.62 17.03
CA LEU A 122 -2.15 5.73 16.80
C LEU A 122 -2.29 4.69 17.93
N ALA A 123 -1.18 4.09 18.38
CA ALA A 123 -1.18 3.16 19.49
C ALA A 123 -1.77 3.80 20.76
N SER A 124 -1.25 4.99 21.12
CA SER A 124 -1.74 5.74 22.28
C SER A 124 -3.22 6.11 22.16
N PHE A 125 -3.68 6.48 20.96
CA PHE A 125 -5.09 6.76 20.73
C PHE A 125 -5.97 5.51 20.95
N LEU A 126 -5.58 4.36 20.41
CA LEU A 126 -6.34 3.11 20.57
C LEU A 126 -6.40 2.66 22.03
N GLU A 127 -5.29 2.80 22.76
CA GLU A 127 -5.23 2.53 24.20
C GLU A 127 -6.17 3.44 25.00
N GLN A 128 -6.23 4.73 24.66
CA GLN A 128 -7.19 5.67 25.27
C GLN A 128 -8.65 5.28 25.02
N GLN A 129 -8.92 4.64 23.87
CA GLN A 129 -10.26 4.10 23.55
C GLN A 129 -10.51 2.71 24.15
N GLN A 130 -9.61 2.19 24.99
CA GLN A 130 -9.68 0.85 25.58
C GLN A 130 -9.74 -0.28 24.52
N LEU A 131 -9.18 -0.02 23.33
CA LEU A 131 -9.04 -1.00 22.27
C LEU A 131 -7.67 -1.66 22.40
N ASN A 132 -7.64 -2.89 22.91
CA ASN A 132 -6.40 -3.65 23.05
C ASN A 132 -5.92 -4.22 21.71
N VAL A 133 -5.40 -3.34 20.86
CA VAL A 133 -4.84 -3.68 19.55
C VAL A 133 -3.32 -3.53 19.61
N LYS A 134 -2.61 -4.65 19.59
CA LYS A 134 -1.15 -4.63 19.45
C LYS A 134 -0.79 -4.16 18.03
N LEU A 135 -0.27 -2.95 17.87
CA LEU A 135 0.25 -2.51 16.58
C LEU A 135 1.59 -3.19 16.31
N SER A 136 1.67 -3.93 15.21
CA SER A 136 2.90 -4.51 14.70
C SER A 136 2.79 -4.61 13.19
N PHE A 137 3.93 -4.76 12.51
CA PHE A 137 3.96 -4.97 11.07
C PHE A 137 3.05 -6.14 10.67
N LEU A 138 3.15 -7.24 11.41
CA LEU A 138 2.33 -8.45 11.27
C LEU A 138 0.83 -8.19 11.40
N ASN A 139 0.43 -7.32 12.33
CA ASN A 139 -0.99 -7.10 12.60
C ASN A 139 -1.61 -6.12 11.60
N ILE A 140 -0.89 -5.10 11.17
CA ILE A 140 -1.45 -4.07 10.27
C ILE A 140 -1.58 -4.54 8.83
N THR A 141 -0.79 -5.52 8.41
CA THR A 141 -0.89 -6.11 7.05
C THR A 141 -1.89 -7.26 6.95
N ASN A 142 -2.29 -7.84 8.09
CA ASN A 142 -3.17 -9.01 8.18
C ASN A 142 -4.55 -8.70 8.78
N LEU A 143 -4.76 -7.47 9.24
CA LEU A 143 -6.09 -6.86 9.46
C LEU A 143 -6.74 -6.50 8.12
#